data_AF-A0A533Q5K6-F1
#
_entry.id   AF-A0A533Q5K6-F1
#
_cell.length_a   1.000
_cell.length_b   1.000
_cell.length_c   1.000
_cell.angle_alpha   90.00
_cell.angle_beta   90.00
_cell.angle_gamma   90.00
#
_symmetry.space_group_name_H-M   'P 1'
#
loop_
_entity.id
_entity.type
_entity.pdbx_description
1 polymer ?
#
loop_
_entity_poly.entity_id
_entity_poly.type
_entity_poly.pdbx_seq_one_letter_code
_entity_poly.pdbx_strand_id
1 'polypeptide(L)'
;MQNKHDKRTKKDKLVKHKTIASIVTPLGEGGIGKIMVSGPNAFTIVNKIFAGKGIADLQNAVNQKLYYGYIHDKGQRLDEVILHIIRKEDSFTGEDIVEINCHGGIRVVMRIYECLQSSGAKGVPWEALLQQSFENNKMDFVQKEAFQTIVQAHTKLGVKVLLDQHAGALSSALRQGLEIIEGIERAFHKESWYHGAVIHTDQHEGEEKSLILNLAREGREALLDEQEILSSLENHIRCLLETASLGTALTTPQVLVILGKPNVGKSTLINAILGEERMLVHHEPGTTRDYVSELISVYGVPFEIVDTAGIRDTEDTLESMGIEMALEQLQRADKVMAVFDNSKPFDQEDAEILSALSSWSMKKSSDDLHQNVNTYKIVPVINKCDLTVRLDRKKIESAVTQPLCSISARNREGLEDVKERLVGELGTTYKPMRPIVFTRRQYCLLVKADVVVKQVKSYLSTGDKTCMISGLIDELKKIFTACLEGHRYD
;
A
#
# COMPACT_ATOMS: atom_id res chain seq x y z
N MET A 1 -21.43 25.06 36.61
CA MET A 1 -22.25 24.20 35.73
C MET A 1 -22.40 24.71 34.28
N GLN A 2 -21.54 25.64 33.80
CA GLN A 2 -21.63 26.19 32.43
C GLN A 2 -20.68 25.54 31.39
N ASN A 3 -19.74 24.67 31.78
CA ASN A 3 -18.66 24.18 30.89
C ASN A 3 -18.87 22.76 30.30
N LYS A 4 -20.07 22.18 30.42
CA LYS A 4 -20.39 20.89 29.79
C LYS A 4 -21.17 21.01 28.47
N HIS A 5 -21.67 22.19 28.12
CA HIS A 5 -22.41 22.38 26.87
C HIS A 5 -21.53 22.69 25.66
N ASP A 6 -20.30 23.18 25.84
CA ASP A 6 -19.47 23.66 24.73
C ASP A 6 -18.51 22.61 24.14
N LYS A 7 -18.45 21.41 24.74
CA LYS A 7 -17.68 20.26 24.20
C LYS A 7 -18.51 19.33 23.31
N ARG A 8 -19.84 19.51 23.23
CA ARG A 8 -20.72 18.76 22.31
C ARG A 8 -20.92 19.45 20.96
N THR A 9 -20.68 20.75 20.85
CA THR A 9 -20.98 21.57 19.67
C THR A 9 -19.90 21.60 18.59
N LYS A 10 -18.73 20.98 18.82
CA LYS A 10 -17.67 20.83 17.80
C LYS A 10 -17.65 19.47 17.08
N LYS A 11 -18.53 18.51 17.46
CA LYS A 11 -18.55 17.15 16.89
C LYS A 11 -19.59 16.89 15.78
N ASP A 12 -20.44 17.85 15.47
CA ASP A 12 -21.49 17.74 14.43
C ASP A 12 -21.42 18.87 13.39
N LYS A 13 -20.24 19.17 12.84
CA LYS A 13 -20.22 19.75 11.48
C LYS A 13 -20.45 18.61 10.51
N LEU A 14 -21.71 18.14 10.42
CA LEU A 14 -22.19 17.37 9.28
C LEU A 14 -21.93 18.22 8.03
N VAL A 15 -20.83 17.92 7.34
CA VAL A 15 -20.63 18.35 5.98
C VAL A 15 -21.88 17.87 5.25
N LYS A 16 -22.73 18.78 4.76
CA LYS A 16 -23.90 18.39 3.98
C LYS A 16 -23.40 17.83 2.66
N HIS A 17 -23.14 16.53 2.62
CA HIS A 17 -22.72 15.86 1.40
C HIS A 17 -23.85 15.97 0.37
N LYS A 18 -23.49 16.40 -0.85
CA LYS A 18 -24.39 16.31 -1.99
C LYS A 18 -24.56 14.83 -2.33
N THR A 19 -25.77 14.40 -2.68
CA THR A 19 -25.97 13.03 -3.16
C THR A 19 -25.16 12.78 -4.42
N ILE A 20 -24.36 11.72 -4.39
CA ILE A 20 -23.49 11.31 -5.48
C ILE A 20 -24.04 10.06 -6.17
N ALA A 21 -23.73 9.91 -7.45
CA ALA A 21 -23.95 8.68 -8.21
C ALA A 21 -22.63 8.22 -8.80
N SER A 22 -22.38 6.91 -8.79
CA SER A 22 -21.16 6.32 -9.34
C SER A 22 -21.43 4.94 -9.95
N ILE A 23 -20.75 4.67 -11.07
CA ILE A 23 -20.72 3.33 -11.69
C ILE A 23 -19.64 2.54 -10.96
N VAL A 24 -19.99 1.42 -10.34
CA VAL A 24 -19.10 0.65 -9.44
C VAL A 24 -18.64 -0.68 -10.02
N THR A 25 -19.11 -1.02 -11.23
CA THR A 25 -18.61 -2.13 -12.05
C THR A 25 -17.77 -1.58 -13.21
N PRO A 26 -16.74 -2.30 -13.68
CA PRO A 26 -16.00 -1.92 -14.87
C PRO A 26 -16.94 -1.66 -16.06
N LEU A 27 -16.63 -0.64 -16.86
CA LEU A 27 -17.37 -0.36 -18.08
C LEU A 27 -16.94 -1.34 -19.17
N GLY A 28 -17.88 -2.13 -19.67
CA GLY A 28 -17.60 -3.13 -20.70
C GLY A 28 -18.85 -3.93 -21.04
N GLU A 29 -18.67 -5.04 -21.74
CA GLU A 29 -19.74 -6.02 -21.95
C GLU A 29 -19.80 -6.97 -20.75
N GLY A 30 -20.94 -6.99 -20.07
CA GLY A 30 -21.19 -7.89 -18.95
C GLY A 30 -22.68 -8.18 -18.77
N GLY A 31 -23.01 -9.22 -18.01
CA GLY A 31 -24.40 -9.55 -17.70
C GLY A 31 -25.09 -8.49 -16.84
N ILE A 32 -24.34 -7.83 -15.96
CA ILE A 32 -24.86 -6.86 -14.97
C ILE A 32 -23.95 -5.63 -14.94
N GLY A 33 -24.57 -4.45 -14.86
CA GLY A 33 -23.92 -3.20 -14.49
C GLY A 33 -24.49 -2.70 -13.17
N LYS A 34 -23.63 -2.13 -12.31
CA LYS A 34 -24.04 -1.61 -11.00
C LYS A 34 -23.76 -0.12 -10.88
N ILE A 35 -24.77 0.64 -10.47
CA ILE A 35 -24.66 2.07 -10.17
C ILE A 35 -25.08 2.27 -8.72
N MET A 36 -24.25 2.94 -7.93
CA MET A 36 -24.57 3.29 -6.55
C MET A 36 -24.91 4.78 -6.44
N VAL A 37 -25.99 5.08 -5.72
CA VAL A 37 -26.40 6.44 -5.37
C VAL A 37 -26.32 6.58 -3.85
N SER A 38 -25.49 7.49 -3.35
CA SER A 38 -25.22 7.68 -1.91
C SER A 38 -25.49 9.12 -1.49
N GLY A 39 -26.23 9.32 -0.41
CA GLY A 39 -26.42 10.61 0.23
C GLY A 39 -27.87 10.93 0.64
N PRO A 40 -28.12 12.11 1.23
CA PRO A 40 -29.38 12.42 1.91
C PRO A 40 -30.62 12.41 0.99
N ASN A 41 -30.43 12.61 -0.32
CA ASN A 41 -31.51 12.58 -1.31
C ASN A 41 -31.48 11.33 -2.20
N ALA A 42 -30.75 10.27 -1.85
CA ALA A 42 -30.60 9.08 -2.68
C ALA A 42 -31.96 8.48 -3.09
N PHE A 43 -32.84 8.23 -2.12
CA PHE A 43 -34.18 7.69 -2.38
C PHE A 43 -35.03 8.63 -3.24
N THR A 44 -35.03 9.93 -2.92
CA THR A 44 -35.78 10.95 -3.67
C THR A 44 -35.33 11.06 -5.12
N ILE A 45 -34.02 10.97 -5.38
CA ILE A 45 -33.47 11.03 -6.74
C ILE A 45 -33.87 9.78 -7.53
N VAL A 46 -33.72 8.60 -6.95
CA VAL A 46 -34.05 7.34 -7.65
C VAL A 46 -35.55 7.20 -7.88
N ASN A 47 -36.41 7.63 -6.94
CA ASN A 47 -37.87 7.65 -7.09
C ASN A 47 -38.34 8.41 -8.35
N LYS A 48 -37.60 9.43 -8.81
CA LYS A 48 -37.98 10.21 -10.01
C LYS A 48 -37.91 9.40 -11.29
N ILE A 49 -37.06 8.38 -11.33
CA ILE A 49 -36.79 7.58 -12.53
C ILE A 49 -37.22 6.13 -12.40
N PHE A 50 -37.49 5.64 -11.18
CA PHE A 50 -37.82 4.26 -10.90
C PHE A 50 -39.33 4.04 -10.71
N ALA A 51 -39.86 3.03 -11.40
CA ALA A 51 -41.21 2.52 -11.22
C ALA A 51 -41.14 1.09 -10.64
N GLY A 52 -41.34 0.98 -9.32
CA GLY A 52 -41.24 -0.27 -8.57
C GLY A 52 -42.50 -1.14 -8.65
N LYS A 53 -42.33 -2.47 -8.75
CA LYS A 53 -43.44 -3.40 -8.53
C LYS A 53 -43.67 -3.58 -7.03
N GLY A 54 -44.75 -3.02 -6.51
CA GLY A 54 -45.12 -3.15 -5.09
C GLY A 54 -44.44 -2.14 -4.15
N ILE A 55 -43.75 -1.14 -4.69
CA ILE A 55 -43.25 0.01 -3.92
C ILE A 55 -43.44 1.30 -4.73
N ALA A 56 -44.22 2.23 -4.19
CA ALA A 56 -44.47 3.53 -4.81
C ALA A 56 -43.43 4.59 -4.42
N ASP A 57 -42.91 4.49 -3.19
CA ASP A 57 -41.94 5.44 -2.64
C ASP A 57 -40.84 4.68 -1.89
N LEU A 58 -39.60 4.82 -2.35
CA LEU A 58 -38.41 4.25 -1.74
C LEU A 58 -38.15 4.78 -0.31
N GLN A 59 -38.73 5.90 0.12
CA GLN A 59 -38.67 6.32 1.52
C GLN A 59 -39.34 5.32 2.47
N ASN A 60 -40.32 4.55 1.97
CA ASN A 60 -41.02 3.51 2.72
C ASN A 60 -40.38 2.12 2.54
N ALA A 61 -39.25 2.03 1.81
CA ALA A 61 -38.56 0.78 1.60
C ALA A 61 -37.99 0.23 2.92
N VAL A 62 -38.23 -1.06 3.14
CA VAL A 62 -37.52 -1.89 4.13
C VAL A 62 -36.03 -1.90 3.81
N ASN A 63 -35.20 -1.67 4.83
CA ASN A 63 -33.74 -1.73 4.75
C ASN A 63 -33.24 -3.12 4.35
N GLN A 64 -32.13 -3.19 3.62
CA GLN A 64 -31.50 -4.43 3.11
C GLN A 64 -32.43 -5.32 2.26
N LYS A 65 -33.47 -4.73 1.66
CA LYS A 65 -34.42 -5.45 0.79
C LYS A 65 -34.19 -5.11 -0.68
N LEU A 66 -34.41 -6.11 -1.53
CA LEU A 66 -34.40 -5.97 -2.98
C LEU A 66 -35.78 -5.58 -3.52
N TYR A 67 -35.81 -4.65 -4.46
CA TYR A 67 -37.01 -4.20 -5.15
C TYR A 67 -36.82 -4.32 -6.65
N TYR A 68 -37.73 -5.03 -7.30
CA TYR A 68 -37.77 -5.16 -8.74
C TYR A 68 -38.60 -4.03 -9.35
N GLY A 69 -38.18 -3.52 -10.51
CA GLY A 69 -38.97 -2.56 -11.27
C GLY A 69 -38.30 -2.13 -12.57
N TYR A 70 -38.68 -0.96 -13.03
CA TYR A 70 -38.21 -0.40 -14.30
C TYR A 70 -37.65 1.00 -14.08
N ILE A 71 -36.55 1.33 -14.77
CA ILE A 71 -36.10 2.72 -14.89
C ILE A 71 -36.70 3.32 -16.15
N HIS A 72 -37.19 4.54 -16.03
CA HIS A 72 -37.76 5.32 -17.12
C HIS A 72 -36.93 6.59 -17.37
N ASP A 73 -36.84 6.99 -18.63
CA ASP A 73 -36.34 8.29 -19.07
C ASP A 73 -37.41 8.98 -19.90
N LYS A 74 -37.85 10.16 -19.48
CA LYS A 74 -38.91 10.95 -20.15
C LYS A 74 -40.17 10.14 -20.49
N GLY A 75 -40.56 9.22 -19.59
CA GLY A 75 -41.74 8.36 -19.74
C GLY A 75 -41.51 7.07 -20.53
N GLN A 76 -40.37 6.91 -21.21
CA GLN A 76 -40.02 5.66 -21.91
C GLN A 76 -39.28 4.72 -20.97
N ARG A 77 -39.62 3.43 -21.01
CA ARG A 77 -38.91 2.39 -20.26
C ARG A 77 -37.50 2.24 -20.85
N LEU A 78 -36.50 2.41 -20.00
CA LEU A 78 -35.09 2.34 -20.37
C LEU A 78 -34.50 0.97 -20.03
N ASP A 79 -34.73 0.48 -18.81
CA ASP A 79 -34.27 -0.84 -18.40
C ASP A 79 -35.14 -1.48 -17.31
N GLU A 80 -35.02 -2.79 -17.16
CA GLU A 80 -35.49 -3.59 -16.04
C GLU A 80 -34.37 -3.77 -15.02
N VAL A 81 -34.65 -3.40 -13.76
CA VAL A 81 -33.61 -3.31 -12.73
C VAL A 81 -34.04 -3.95 -11.41
N ILE A 82 -33.03 -4.30 -10.62
CA ILE A 82 -33.19 -4.66 -9.21
C ILE A 82 -32.48 -3.61 -8.37
N LEU A 83 -33.25 -2.93 -7.52
CA LEU A 83 -32.73 -1.99 -6.53
C LEU A 83 -32.45 -2.70 -5.22
N HIS A 84 -31.31 -2.40 -4.60
CA HIS A 84 -31.01 -2.75 -3.22
C HIS A 84 -30.99 -1.48 -2.37
N ILE A 85 -31.78 -1.47 -1.30
CA ILE A 85 -31.92 -0.30 -0.42
C ILE A 85 -31.14 -0.53 0.87
N ILE A 86 -30.20 0.36 1.18
CA ILE A 86 -29.40 0.30 2.40
C ILE A 86 -29.51 1.66 3.12
N ARG A 87 -29.95 1.65 4.37
CA ARG A 87 -30.07 2.84 5.21
C ARG A 87 -28.71 3.22 5.80
N LYS A 88 -28.54 4.50 6.14
CA LYS A 88 -27.29 5.08 6.64
C LYS A 88 -26.59 4.26 7.74
N GLU A 89 -27.33 3.65 8.67
CA GLU A 89 -26.80 2.92 9.82
C GLU A 89 -25.94 1.72 9.38
N ASP A 90 -26.42 0.99 8.38
CA ASP A 90 -25.81 -0.24 7.87
C ASP A 90 -25.01 -0.02 6.58
N SER A 91 -25.06 1.19 6.03
CA SER A 91 -24.41 1.52 4.77
C SER A 91 -22.88 1.52 4.86
N PHE A 92 -22.25 1.24 3.72
CA PHE A 92 -20.80 1.38 3.53
C PHE A 92 -20.35 2.84 3.71
N THR A 93 -21.08 3.79 3.11
CA THR A 93 -20.70 5.21 3.12
C THR A 93 -21.06 5.93 4.42
N GLY A 94 -21.92 5.37 5.27
CA GLY A 94 -22.53 6.09 6.40
C GLY A 94 -23.73 6.97 5.99
N GLU A 95 -24.22 6.85 4.76
CA GLU A 95 -25.38 7.57 4.22
C GLU A 95 -26.40 6.60 3.61
N ASP A 96 -27.60 7.09 3.31
CA ASP A 96 -28.58 6.29 2.57
C ASP A 96 -28.04 5.95 1.16
N ILE A 97 -28.09 4.66 0.82
CA ILE A 97 -27.62 4.10 -0.45
C ILE A 97 -28.76 3.43 -1.20
N VAL A 98 -28.82 3.68 -2.51
CA VAL A 98 -29.52 2.82 -3.47
C VAL A 98 -28.51 2.21 -4.42
N GLU A 99 -28.47 0.88 -4.49
CA GLU A 99 -27.72 0.16 -5.51
C GLU A 99 -28.65 -0.26 -6.64
N ILE A 100 -28.39 0.22 -7.85
CA ILE A 100 -29.14 -0.11 -9.06
C ILE A 100 -28.37 -1.19 -9.80
N ASN A 101 -28.94 -2.39 -9.88
CA ASN A 101 -28.43 -3.49 -10.69
C ASN A 101 -29.23 -3.54 -11.99
N CYS A 102 -28.55 -3.26 -13.10
CA CYS A 102 -29.12 -3.13 -14.45
C CYS A 102 -28.39 -4.04 -15.44
N HIS A 103 -28.85 -4.13 -16.69
CA HIS A 103 -28.13 -4.89 -17.70
C HIS A 103 -26.75 -4.25 -17.98
N GLY A 104 -25.71 -5.08 -18.05
CA GLY A 104 -24.31 -4.62 -18.13
C GLY A 104 -23.86 -4.09 -19.48
N GLY A 105 -24.78 -3.67 -20.35
CA GLY A 105 -24.42 -3.02 -21.61
C GLY A 105 -24.00 -1.57 -21.37
N ILE A 106 -22.83 -1.16 -21.89
CA ILE A 106 -22.26 0.19 -21.67
C ILE A 106 -23.26 1.33 -21.91
N ARG A 107 -24.09 1.23 -22.97
CA ARG A 107 -25.10 2.24 -23.30
C ARG A 107 -26.23 2.32 -22.26
N VAL A 108 -26.65 1.17 -21.72
CA VAL A 108 -27.71 1.09 -20.71
C VAL A 108 -27.23 1.73 -19.40
N VAL A 109 -26.06 1.30 -18.91
CA VAL A 109 -25.46 1.81 -17.67
C VAL A 109 -25.24 3.34 -17.77
N MET A 110 -24.64 3.81 -18.85
CA MET A 110 -24.40 5.25 -19.05
C MET A 110 -25.69 6.06 -19.12
N ARG A 111 -26.73 5.54 -19.77
CA ARG A 111 -28.02 6.25 -19.86
C ARG A 111 -28.71 6.36 -18.50
N ILE A 112 -28.69 5.30 -17.69
CA ILE A 112 -29.20 5.34 -16.30
C ILE A 112 -28.40 6.35 -15.48
N TYR A 113 -27.07 6.34 -15.60
CA TYR A 113 -26.18 7.27 -14.91
C TYR A 113 -26.49 8.74 -15.24
N GLU A 114 -26.69 9.06 -16.53
CA GLU A 114 -27.11 10.40 -16.98
C GLU A 114 -28.50 10.82 -16.45
N CYS A 115 -29.44 9.88 -16.36
CA CYS A 115 -30.76 10.13 -15.79
C CYS A 115 -30.68 10.48 -14.30
N LEU A 116 -29.81 9.80 -13.54
CA LEU A 116 -29.54 10.12 -12.13
C LEU A 116 -28.94 11.51 -11.98
N GLN A 117 -27.99 11.87 -12.84
CA GLN A 117 -27.39 13.22 -12.85
C GLN A 117 -28.44 14.29 -13.13
N SER A 118 -29.27 14.09 -14.16
CA SER A 118 -30.39 14.98 -14.51
C SER A 118 -31.44 15.09 -13.39
N SER A 119 -31.55 14.06 -12.54
CA SER A 119 -32.48 14.01 -11.41
C SER A 119 -31.95 14.66 -10.13
N GLY A 120 -30.67 15.04 -10.10
CA GLY A 120 -30.04 15.82 -9.03
C GLY A 120 -28.80 15.19 -8.38
N ALA A 121 -28.37 13.99 -8.81
CA ALA A 121 -27.13 13.39 -8.31
C ALA A 121 -25.90 14.05 -8.93
N LYS A 122 -24.80 14.18 -8.18
CA LYS A 122 -23.50 14.52 -8.75
C LYS A 122 -22.80 13.24 -9.22
N GLY A 123 -22.51 13.15 -10.51
CA GLY A 123 -21.70 12.05 -11.05
C GLY A 123 -20.25 12.13 -10.56
N VAL A 124 -19.71 11.02 -10.05
CA VAL A 124 -18.35 10.91 -9.49
C VAL A 124 -17.77 9.50 -9.75
N PRO A 125 -16.44 9.34 -9.74
CA PRO A 125 -15.83 8.01 -9.79
C PRO A 125 -16.03 7.28 -8.45
N TRP A 126 -15.88 5.96 -8.44
CA TRP A 126 -16.30 5.11 -7.32
C TRP A 126 -15.49 5.39 -6.04
N GLU A 127 -14.26 5.89 -6.17
CA GLU A 127 -13.38 6.28 -5.07
C GLU A 127 -14.01 7.38 -4.19
N ALA A 128 -14.94 8.17 -4.74
CA ALA A 128 -15.69 9.15 -3.97
C ALA A 128 -16.62 8.50 -2.92
N LEU A 129 -17.15 7.30 -3.18
CA LEU A 129 -17.94 6.55 -2.18
C LEU A 129 -17.06 6.12 -1.00
N LEU A 130 -15.83 5.67 -1.30
CA LEU A 130 -14.86 5.33 -0.29
C LEU A 130 -14.41 6.56 0.51
N GLN A 131 -14.26 7.72 -0.15
CA GLN A 131 -14.02 9.00 0.53
C GLN A 131 -15.15 9.35 1.51
N GLN A 132 -16.42 9.14 1.14
CA GLN A 132 -17.55 9.35 2.06
C GLN A 132 -17.49 8.42 3.28
N SER A 133 -17.14 7.14 3.06
CA SER A 133 -16.97 6.18 4.16
C SER A 133 -15.92 6.66 5.18
N PHE A 134 -14.82 7.24 4.72
CA PHE A 134 -13.80 7.84 5.58
C PHE A 134 -14.32 9.11 6.29
N GLU A 135 -14.94 10.03 5.56
CA GLU A 135 -15.50 11.29 6.11
C GLU A 135 -16.58 11.04 7.17
N ASN A 136 -17.35 9.96 7.02
CA ASN A 136 -18.37 9.53 7.96
C ASN A 136 -17.83 8.61 9.07
N ASN A 137 -16.50 8.53 9.26
CA ASN A 137 -15.83 7.76 10.31
C ASN A 137 -16.17 6.26 10.32
N LYS A 138 -16.55 5.67 9.18
CA LYS A 138 -16.80 4.23 9.06
C LYS A 138 -15.48 3.44 8.96
N MET A 139 -14.41 4.11 8.56
CA MET A 139 -13.05 3.57 8.51
C MET A 139 -12.03 4.69 8.65
N ASP A 140 -10.80 4.38 9.05
CA ASP A 140 -9.68 5.32 9.03
C ASP A 140 -8.96 5.36 7.67
N PHE A 141 -7.97 6.24 7.53
CA PHE A 141 -7.30 6.46 6.25
C PHE A 141 -6.46 5.26 5.81
N VAL A 142 -5.90 4.50 6.75
CA VAL A 142 -5.11 3.30 6.44
C VAL A 142 -6.03 2.20 5.89
N GLN A 143 -7.20 2.01 6.52
CA GLN A 143 -8.21 1.06 6.04
C GLN A 143 -8.75 1.46 4.66
N LYS A 144 -8.91 2.77 4.42
CA LYS A 144 -9.25 3.34 3.11
C LYS A 144 -8.16 3.06 2.06
N GLU A 145 -6.90 3.37 2.36
CA GLU A 145 -5.76 3.08 1.46
C GLU A 145 -5.70 1.59 1.13
N ALA A 146 -5.89 0.72 2.13
CA ALA A 146 -5.92 -0.73 1.93
C ALA A 146 -7.05 -1.14 0.97
N PHE A 147 -8.27 -0.61 1.15
CA PHE A 147 -9.39 -0.90 0.26
C PHE A 147 -9.11 -0.51 -1.20
N GLN A 148 -8.56 0.67 -1.44
CA GLN A 148 -8.18 1.10 -2.80
C GLN A 148 -7.14 0.17 -3.41
N THR A 149 -6.17 -0.24 -2.59
CA THR A 149 -5.07 -1.10 -3.04
C THR A 149 -5.54 -2.53 -3.33
N ILE A 150 -6.58 -3.04 -2.64
CA ILE A 150 -7.16 -4.38 -2.91
C ILE A 150 -7.64 -4.48 -4.36
N VAL A 151 -8.26 -3.42 -4.88
CA VAL A 151 -8.79 -3.39 -6.26
C VAL A 151 -7.68 -3.54 -7.31
N GLN A 152 -6.46 -3.11 -6.98
CA GLN A 152 -5.28 -3.15 -7.84
C GLN A 152 -4.38 -4.36 -7.55
N ALA A 153 -4.66 -5.14 -6.51
CA ALA A 153 -3.78 -6.21 -6.08
C ALA A 153 -3.74 -7.36 -7.09
N HIS A 154 -2.54 -7.77 -7.46
CA HIS A 154 -2.33 -8.77 -8.51
C HIS A 154 -2.14 -10.20 -7.96
N THR A 155 -1.76 -10.36 -6.68
CA THR A 155 -1.48 -11.68 -6.07
C THR A 155 -2.48 -12.05 -4.97
N LYS A 156 -2.73 -13.35 -4.81
CA LYS A 156 -3.54 -13.90 -3.70
C LYS A 156 -2.97 -13.49 -2.33
N LEU A 157 -1.65 -13.49 -2.18
CA LEU A 157 -0.97 -13.08 -0.95
C LEU A 157 -1.17 -11.58 -0.67
N GLY A 158 -0.98 -10.74 -1.69
CA GLY A 158 -1.19 -9.29 -1.58
C GLY A 158 -2.62 -8.96 -1.17
N VAL A 159 -3.62 -9.58 -1.81
CA VAL A 159 -5.04 -9.44 -1.42
C VAL A 159 -5.26 -9.83 0.04
N LYS A 160 -4.70 -10.97 0.49
CA LYS A 160 -4.87 -11.45 1.86
C LYS A 160 -4.26 -10.50 2.90
N VAL A 161 -3.06 -9.99 2.63
CA VAL A 161 -2.39 -9.00 3.49
C VAL A 161 -3.17 -7.70 3.55
N LEU A 162 -3.67 -7.21 2.41
CA LEU A 162 -4.43 -5.98 2.33
C LEU A 162 -5.80 -6.09 3.01
N LEU A 163 -6.45 -7.26 2.96
CA LEU A 163 -7.67 -7.52 3.72
C LEU A 163 -7.45 -7.40 5.22
N ASP A 164 -6.33 -7.92 5.74
CA ASP A 164 -5.96 -7.75 7.16
C ASP A 164 -5.71 -6.27 7.51
N GLN A 165 -5.08 -5.50 6.61
CA GLN A 165 -4.86 -4.07 6.83
C GLN A 165 -6.18 -3.27 6.75
N HIS A 166 -7.08 -3.64 5.85
CA HIS A 166 -8.44 -3.08 5.78
C HIS A 166 -9.26 -3.43 7.04
N ALA A 167 -9.08 -4.62 7.59
CA ALA A 167 -9.65 -5.01 8.88
C ALA A 167 -9.02 -4.27 10.09
N GLY A 168 -7.99 -3.45 9.87
CA GLY A 168 -7.42 -2.55 10.86
C GLY A 168 -6.13 -3.04 11.53
N ALA A 169 -5.43 -4.04 10.97
CA ALA A 169 -4.18 -4.55 11.54
C ALA A 169 -3.12 -3.43 11.74
N LEU A 170 -2.75 -2.71 10.67
CA LEU A 170 -1.83 -1.58 10.77
C LEU A 170 -2.42 -0.42 11.59
N SER A 171 -3.72 -0.13 11.44
CA SER A 171 -4.39 0.92 12.21
C SER A 171 -4.29 0.70 13.73
N SER A 172 -4.49 -0.54 14.18
CA SER A 172 -4.36 -0.92 15.59
C SER A 172 -2.93 -0.72 16.08
N ALA A 173 -1.93 -1.11 15.28
CA ALA A 173 -0.52 -0.92 15.63
C ALA A 173 -0.14 0.56 15.69
N LEU A 174 -0.65 1.40 14.79
CA LEU A 174 -0.43 2.85 14.85
C LEU A 174 -1.08 3.48 16.09
N ARG A 175 -2.31 3.07 16.45
CA ARG A 175 -2.98 3.53 17.68
C ARG A 175 -2.23 3.11 18.94
N GLN A 176 -1.69 1.90 18.97
CA GLN A 176 -0.80 1.47 20.06
C GLN A 176 0.44 2.37 20.16
N GLY A 177 1.04 2.75 19.03
CA GLY A 177 2.13 3.73 19.01
C GLY A 177 1.73 5.09 19.59
N LEU A 178 0.54 5.60 19.23
CA LEU A 178 -0.03 6.82 19.82
C LEU A 178 -0.24 6.70 21.34
N GLU A 179 -0.75 5.57 21.82
CA GLU A 179 -0.94 5.33 23.26
C GLU A 179 0.41 5.35 24.02
N ILE A 180 1.47 4.79 23.42
CA ILE A 180 2.83 4.86 23.97
C ILE A 180 3.31 6.32 23.99
N ILE A 181 3.14 7.08 22.90
CA ILE A 181 3.54 8.49 22.81
C ILE A 181 2.79 9.35 23.84
N GLU A 182 1.49 9.12 24.03
CA GLU A 182 0.71 9.79 25.09
C GLU A 182 1.18 9.39 26.49
N GLY A 183 1.64 8.15 26.69
CA GLY A 183 2.29 7.70 27.91
C GLY A 183 3.55 8.50 28.21
N ILE A 184 4.40 8.67 27.18
CA ILE A 184 5.64 9.47 27.25
C ILE A 184 5.31 10.91 27.61
N GLU A 185 4.37 11.55 26.91
CA GLU A 185 3.95 12.93 27.18
C GLU A 185 3.48 13.12 28.63
N ARG A 186 2.69 12.17 29.16
CA ARG A 186 2.23 12.21 30.56
C ARG A 186 3.39 12.11 31.55
N ALA A 187 4.43 11.34 31.23
CA ALA A 187 5.64 11.23 32.05
C ALA A 187 6.40 12.57 32.08
N PHE A 188 6.69 13.15 30.91
CA PHE A 188 7.39 14.43 30.81
C PHE A 188 6.62 15.62 31.43
N HIS A 189 5.29 15.65 31.33
CA HIS A 189 4.50 16.67 32.01
C HIS A 189 4.62 16.59 33.55
N LYS A 190 4.70 15.38 34.11
CA LYS A 190 4.96 15.21 35.54
C LYS A 190 6.35 15.73 35.90
N GLU A 191 7.38 15.42 35.10
CA GLU A 191 8.74 15.91 35.32
C GLU A 191 8.80 17.45 35.31
N SER A 192 8.17 18.09 34.32
CA SER A 192 8.08 19.56 34.25
C SER A 192 7.36 20.17 35.46
N TRP A 193 6.31 19.51 35.96
CA TRP A 193 5.64 19.89 37.20
C TRP A 193 6.59 19.81 38.39
N TYR A 194 7.32 18.70 38.56
CA TYR A 194 8.26 18.52 39.65
C TYR A 194 9.40 19.55 39.58
N HIS A 195 9.94 19.82 38.39
CA HIS A 195 11.00 20.81 38.21
C HIS A 195 10.52 22.23 38.56
N GLY A 196 9.31 22.60 38.14
CA GLY A 196 8.67 23.86 38.53
C GLY A 196 8.46 23.96 40.04
N ALA A 197 7.95 22.89 40.66
CA ALA A 197 7.77 22.82 42.11
C ALA A 197 9.10 23.01 42.85
N VAL A 198 10.19 22.38 42.39
CA VAL A 198 11.54 22.53 42.97
C VAL A 198 12.06 23.97 42.83
N ILE A 199 11.88 24.64 41.69
CA ILE A 199 12.29 26.05 41.54
C ILE A 199 11.52 26.96 42.52
N HIS A 200 10.25 26.65 42.79
CA HIS A 200 9.46 27.38 43.79
C HIS A 200 9.83 27.02 45.24
N THR A 201 10.54 25.92 45.51
CA THR A 201 10.94 25.54 46.88
C THR A 201 11.90 26.50 47.56
N ASP A 202 12.63 27.34 46.81
CA ASP A 202 13.49 28.36 47.40
C ASP A 202 12.70 29.50 48.07
N GLN A 203 11.37 29.53 47.91
CA GLN A 203 10.47 30.43 48.63
C GLN A 203 9.85 29.80 49.90
N HIS A 204 10.20 28.54 50.23
CA HIS A 204 9.65 27.80 51.37
C HIS A 204 10.77 27.35 52.34
N GLU A 205 10.50 27.36 53.64
CA GLU A 205 11.42 26.90 54.70
C GLU A 205 10.77 25.80 55.56
N GLY A 206 11.58 24.93 56.20
CA GLY A 206 11.11 23.91 57.15
C GLY A 206 10.54 22.63 56.52
N GLU A 207 9.51 22.04 57.16
CA GLU A 207 8.89 20.76 56.77
C GLU A 207 8.25 20.80 55.38
N GLU A 208 7.83 21.97 54.91
CA GLU A 208 7.23 22.14 53.59
C GLU A 208 8.25 21.94 52.46
N LYS A 209 9.48 22.41 52.66
CA LYS A 209 10.60 22.20 51.72
C LYS A 209 11.00 20.73 51.63
N SER A 210 11.03 20.02 52.76
CA SER A 210 11.38 18.59 52.77
C SER A 210 10.30 17.72 52.12
N LEU A 211 9.02 18.09 52.28
CA LEU A 211 7.90 17.42 51.59
C LEU A 211 7.98 17.58 50.07
N ILE A 212 8.23 18.80 49.57
CA ILE A 212 8.34 19.05 48.13
C ILE A 212 9.57 18.35 47.54
N LEU A 213 10.70 18.34 48.26
CA LEU A 213 11.91 17.63 47.83
C LEU A 213 11.73 16.10 47.81
N ASN A 214 11.00 15.52 48.77
CA ASN A 214 10.68 14.10 48.78
C ASN A 214 9.74 13.72 47.62
N LEU A 215 8.69 14.51 47.38
CA LEU A 215 7.80 14.32 46.22
C LEU A 215 8.55 14.46 44.89
N ALA A 216 9.48 15.41 44.77
CA ALA A 216 10.33 15.56 43.60
C ALA A 216 11.32 14.41 43.42
N ARG A 217 11.77 13.78 44.51
CA ARG A 217 12.64 12.61 44.47
C ARG A 217 11.89 11.34 44.06
N GLU A 218 10.69 11.13 44.59
CA GLU A 218 9.77 10.08 44.13
C GLU A 218 9.42 10.23 42.65
N GLY A 219 9.20 11.47 42.19
CA GLY A 219 9.05 11.80 40.78
C GLY A 219 10.28 11.47 39.91
N ARG A 220 11.50 11.59 40.46
CA ARG A 220 12.74 11.21 39.76
C ARG A 220 12.99 9.71 39.73
N GLU A 221 12.57 8.96 40.76
CA GLU A 221 12.68 7.49 40.73
C GLU A 221 11.75 6.88 39.66
N ALA A 222 10.69 7.59 39.26
CA ALA A 222 9.87 7.27 38.09
C ALA A 222 10.54 7.57 36.72
N LEU A 223 11.69 8.25 36.65
CA LEU A 223 12.42 8.54 35.39
C LEU A 223 13.08 7.30 34.76
N LEU A 224 13.31 6.23 35.54
CA LEU A 224 13.79 4.96 35.01
C LEU A 224 12.79 4.30 34.05
N ASP A 225 11.50 4.68 34.14
CA ASP A 225 10.40 4.25 33.28
C ASP A 225 10.48 4.91 31.88
N GLU A 226 11.04 6.11 31.75
CA GLU A 226 10.98 6.88 30.49
C GLU A 226 11.87 6.32 29.38
N GLN A 227 13.09 5.86 29.72
CA GLN A 227 13.99 5.22 28.75
C GLN A 227 13.43 3.88 28.27
N GLU A 228 12.71 3.16 29.14
CA GLU A 228 12.05 1.90 28.81
C GLU A 228 10.87 2.13 27.86
N ILE A 229 10.00 3.11 28.15
CA ILE A 229 8.87 3.47 27.29
C ILE A 229 9.36 3.99 25.92
N LEU A 230 10.41 4.82 25.88
CA LEU A 230 10.99 5.28 24.61
C LEU A 230 11.63 4.16 23.81
N SER A 231 12.32 3.23 24.47
CA SER A 231 12.88 2.05 23.82
C SER A 231 11.77 1.14 23.28
N SER A 232 10.63 1.06 23.98
CA SER A 232 9.42 0.37 23.50
C SER A 232 8.87 1.02 22.23
N LEU A 233 8.75 2.36 22.19
CA LEU A 233 8.33 3.08 20.99
C LEU A 233 9.30 2.89 19.81
N GLU A 234 10.60 2.98 20.07
CA GLU A 234 11.65 2.77 19.06
C GLU A 234 11.55 1.35 18.46
N ASN A 235 11.42 0.34 19.32
CA ASN A 235 11.25 -1.04 18.89
C ASN A 235 9.94 -1.24 18.11
N HIS A 236 8.85 -0.59 18.54
CA HIS A 236 7.56 -0.64 17.85
C HIS A 236 7.64 -0.06 16.43
N ILE A 237 8.24 1.13 16.27
CA ILE A 237 8.46 1.75 14.96
C ILE A 237 9.37 0.87 14.09
N ARG A 238 10.44 0.32 14.66
CA ARG A 238 11.36 -0.57 13.94
C ARG A 238 10.65 -1.81 13.42
N CYS A 239 9.86 -2.48 14.25
CA CYS A 239 9.05 -3.65 13.86
C CYS A 239 8.09 -3.32 12.70
N LEU A 240 7.49 -2.12 12.68
CA LEU A 240 6.65 -1.67 11.57
C LEU A 240 7.47 -1.42 10.30
N LEU A 241 8.60 -0.71 10.41
CA LEU A 241 9.48 -0.42 9.27
C LEU A 241 10.06 -1.69 8.62
N GLU A 242 10.36 -2.72 9.42
CA GLU A 242 10.82 -4.03 8.91
C GLU A 242 9.80 -4.71 7.99
N THR A 243 8.51 -4.41 8.13
CA THR A 243 7.47 -4.96 7.25
C THR A 243 7.29 -4.20 5.95
N ALA A 244 7.86 -2.99 5.84
CA ALA A 244 7.63 -2.11 4.70
C ALA A 244 8.15 -2.72 3.39
N SER A 245 9.27 -3.43 3.42
CA SER A 245 9.85 -4.09 2.24
C SER A 245 8.90 -5.12 1.64
N LEU A 246 8.33 -5.99 2.48
CA LEU A 246 7.33 -6.96 2.05
C LEU A 246 6.05 -6.27 1.60
N GLY A 247 5.54 -5.32 2.38
CA GLY A 247 4.26 -4.69 2.09
C GLY A 247 4.25 -3.94 0.77
N THR A 248 5.28 -3.13 0.48
CA THR A 248 5.38 -2.42 -0.79
C THR A 248 5.58 -3.38 -1.97
N ALA A 249 6.36 -4.45 -1.79
CA ALA A 249 6.54 -5.49 -2.79
C ALA A 249 5.25 -6.23 -3.14
N LEU A 250 4.33 -6.40 -2.18
CA LEU A 250 3.06 -7.08 -2.40
C LEU A 250 2.01 -6.19 -3.10
N THR A 251 2.08 -4.88 -2.92
CA THR A 251 1.09 -3.93 -3.44
C THR A 251 1.47 -3.32 -4.77
N THR A 252 2.76 -3.16 -5.02
CA THR A 252 3.29 -2.56 -6.25
C THR A 252 4.14 -3.60 -6.96
N PRO A 253 3.83 -3.95 -8.23
CA PRO A 253 4.68 -4.82 -9.02
C PRO A 253 6.13 -4.33 -9.05
N GLN A 254 7.07 -5.23 -8.74
CA GLN A 254 8.50 -4.94 -8.85
C GLN A 254 8.97 -5.15 -10.28
N VAL A 255 9.77 -4.21 -10.80
CA VAL A 255 10.31 -4.31 -12.16
C VAL A 255 11.47 -5.32 -12.17
N LEU A 256 11.27 -6.46 -12.85
CA LEU A 256 12.28 -7.48 -13.09
C LEU A 256 12.84 -7.35 -14.51
N VAL A 257 14.09 -6.90 -14.61
CA VAL A 257 14.82 -6.84 -15.89
C VAL A 257 15.60 -8.13 -16.09
N ILE A 258 15.50 -8.69 -17.29
CA ILE A 258 16.21 -9.93 -17.66
C ILE A 258 17.30 -9.60 -18.67
N LEU A 259 18.55 -9.78 -18.25
CA LEU A 259 19.73 -9.57 -19.07
C LEU A 259 20.33 -10.90 -19.51
N GLY A 260 20.94 -10.90 -20.69
CA GLY A 260 21.62 -12.07 -21.23
C GLY A 260 21.75 -11.94 -22.74
N LYS A 261 22.78 -12.58 -23.30
CA LYS A 261 23.01 -12.55 -24.76
C LYS A 261 21.86 -13.15 -25.56
N PRO A 262 21.81 -12.92 -26.88
CA PRO A 262 20.96 -13.71 -27.78
C PRO A 262 21.13 -15.21 -27.53
N ASN A 263 20.03 -15.97 -27.55
CA ASN A 263 20.02 -17.43 -27.43
C ASN A 263 20.56 -18.06 -26.12
N VAL A 264 20.77 -17.30 -25.03
CA VAL A 264 21.12 -17.87 -23.70
C VAL A 264 19.95 -18.61 -23.03
N GLY A 265 18.75 -18.51 -23.60
CA GLY A 265 17.53 -19.15 -23.10
C GLY A 265 16.68 -18.28 -22.18
N LYS A 266 16.70 -16.94 -22.36
CA LYS A 266 15.86 -15.99 -21.61
C LYS A 266 14.37 -16.31 -21.76
N SER A 267 13.86 -16.41 -22.99
CA SER A 267 12.44 -16.71 -23.26
C SER A 267 12.05 -18.10 -22.75
N THR A 268 12.94 -19.09 -22.84
CA THR A 268 12.72 -20.42 -22.25
C THR A 268 12.59 -20.35 -20.72
N LEU A 269 13.44 -19.57 -20.05
CA LEU A 269 13.39 -19.36 -18.61
C LEU A 269 12.11 -18.63 -18.19
N ILE A 270 11.78 -17.55 -18.89
CA ILE A 270 10.55 -16.78 -18.67
C ILE A 270 9.31 -17.68 -18.82
N ASN A 271 9.22 -18.45 -19.91
CA ASN A 271 8.12 -19.39 -20.12
C ASN A 271 8.06 -20.50 -19.06
N ALA A 272 9.22 -20.95 -18.57
CA ALA A 272 9.28 -21.94 -17.50
C ALA A 272 8.76 -21.37 -16.16
N ILE A 273 9.05 -20.09 -15.86
CA ILE A 273 8.53 -19.38 -14.68
C ILE A 273 7.04 -19.04 -14.86
N LEU A 274 6.66 -18.50 -16.02
CA LEU A 274 5.28 -18.13 -16.38
C LEU A 274 4.31 -19.31 -16.35
N GLY A 275 4.73 -20.48 -16.83
CA GLY A 275 3.87 -21.66 -16.92
C GLY A 275 3.28 -22.12 -15.58
N GLU A 276 3.88 -21.69 -14.46
CA GLU A 276 3.42 -22.00 -13.10
C GLU A 276 2.73 -20.81 -12.40
N GLU A 277 3.03 -19.57 -12.82
CA GLU A 277 2.72 -18.36 -12.04
C GLU A 277 2.16 -17.17 -12.87
N ARG A 278 1.74 -17.41 -14.13
CA ARG A 278 1.18 -16.36 -15.01
C ARG A 278 -0.07 -15.74 -14.39
N MET A 279 -0.09 -14.42 -14.30
CA MET A 279 -1.28 -13.67 -13.93
C MET A 279 -2.14 -13.40 -15.16
N LEU A 280 -3.44 -13.66 -15.05
CA LEU A 280 -4.40 -13.20 -16.05
C LEU A 280 -4.60 -11.70 -15.84
N VAL A 281 -3.91 -10.88 -16.64
CA VAL A 281 -4.20 -9.45 -16.70
C VAL A 281 -5.31 -9.24 -17.70
N HIS A 282 -6.44 -8.69 -17.26
CA HIS A 282 -7.42 -8.15 -18.17
C HIS A 282 -6.89 -6.80 -18.68
N HIS A 283 -6.43 -6.75 -19.93
CA HIS A 283 -6.19 -5.48 -20.59
C HIS A 283 -7.53 -4.78 -20.82
N GLU A 284 -7.70 -3.58 -20.27
CA GLU A 284 -8.76 -2.68 -20.73
C GLU A 284 -8.46 -2.29 -22.19
N PRO A 285 -9.41 -2.43 -23.14
CA PRO A 285 -9.19 -2.05 -24.53
C PRO A 285 -8.95 -0.54 -24.63
N GLY A 286 -7.73 -0.11 -24.95
CA GLY A 286 -7.46 1.29 -25.27
C GLY A 286 -6.19 1.93 -24.72
N THR A 287 -5.36 1.24 -23.93
CA THR A 287 -4.04 1.81 -23.56
C THR A 287 -3.06 1.66 -24.72
N THR A 288 -2.80 2.78 -25.38
CA THR A 288 -1.88 2.91 -26.50
C THR A 288 -0.44 2.58 -26.12
N ARG A 289 0.17 1.67 -26.88
CA ARG A 289 1.60 1.64 -27.26
C ARG A 289 2.60 2.02 -26.15
N ASP A 290 2.80 1.14 -25.18
CA ASP A 290 4.04 1.06 -24.41
C ASP A 290 4.30 -0.43 -24.12
N TYR A 291 5.57 -0.80 -24.02
CA TYR A 291 6.15 -2.15 -23.85
C TYR A 291 5.17 -3.25 -23.41
N VAL A 292 5.14 -4.38 -24.13
CA VAL A 292 4.40 -5.57 -23.71
C VAL A 292 5.08 -6.12 -22.45
N SER A 293 4.66 -5.64 -21.28
CA SER A 293 5.09 -6.16 -20.00
C SER A 293 4.15 -7.27 -19.55
N GLU A 294 4.73 -8.32 -18.96
CA GLU A 294 3.97 -9.42 -18.39
C GLU A 294 4.09 -9.41 -16.86
N LEU A 295 2.96 -9.64 -16.19
CA LEU A 295 2.91 -9.75 -14.74
C LEU A 295 2.99 -11.22 -14.31
N ILE A 296 3.93 -11.52 -13.42
CA ILE A 296 4.11 -12.84 -12.80
C ILE A 296 4.01 -12.78 -11.28
N SER A 297 3.66 -13.90 -10.65
CA SER A 297 3.53 -14.00 -9.19
C SER A 297 4.56 -14.96 -8.58
N VAL A 298 5.73 -14.48 -8.15
CA VAL A 298 6.72 -15.35 -7.49
C VAL A 298 6.46 -15.40 -5.99
N TYR A 299 6.07 -16.57 -5.46
CA TYR A 299 5.68 -16.75 -4.05
C TYR A 299 4.74 -15.66 -3.49
N GLY A 300 3.83 -15.16 -4.34
CA GLY A 300 2.87 -14.13 -3.98
C GLY A 300 3.36 -12.69 -4.08
N VAL A 301 4.57 -12.44 -4.58
CA VAL A 301 5.08 -11.11 -4.92
C VAL A 301 4.86 -10.87 -6.43
N PRO A 302 4.15 -9.80 -6.84
CA PRO A 302 4.01 -9.42 -8.24
C PRO A 302 5.31 -8.88 -8.81
N PHE A 303 5.73 -9.42 -9.95
CA PHE A 303 6.81 -8.87 -10.77
C PHE A 303 6.28 -8.46 -12.14
N GLU A 304 6.67 -7.27 -12.57
CA GLU A 304 6.54 -6.83 -13.96
C GLU A 304 7.83 -7.18 -14.69
N ILE A 305 7.75 -8.13 -15.62
CA ILE A 305 8.87 -8.46 -16.48
C ILE A 305 8.93 -7.40 -17.58
N VAL A 306 10.00 -6.60 -17.54
CA VAL A 306 10.32 -5.69 -18.64
C VAL A 306 11.18 -6.47 -19.61
N ASP A 307 10.55 -6.89 -20.70
CA ASP A 307 11.24 -7.61 -21.75
C ASP A 307 12.04 -6.65 -22.63
N THR A 308 13.21 -7.15 -22.92
CA THR A 308 14.28 -6.50 -23.64
C THR A 308 14.12 -7.01 -25.11
N ALA A 309 13.64 -8.24 -25.38
CA ALA A 309 13.13 -8.66 -26.69
C ALA A 309 12.35 -10.00 -26.64
N GLY A 310 11.13 -10.04 -27.20
CA GLY A 310 10.52 -11.28 -27.71
C GLY A 310 9.62 -12.13 -26.81
N ILE A 311 8.68 -11.55 -26.04
CA ILE A 311 7.57 -12.31 -25.41
C ILE A 311 6.51 -12.84 -26.41
N ARG A 312 6.60 -12.53 -27.70
CA ARG A 312 5.71 -13.12 -28.73
C ARG A 312 6.45 -14.21 -29.49
N ASP A 313 5.80 -15.37 -29.66
CA ASP A 313 6.20 -16.46 -30.57
C ASP A 313 6.24 -15.98 -32.03
N THR A 314 7.12 -15.06 -32.35
CA THR A 314 7.51 -14.75 -33.72
C THR A 314 8.87 -15.36 -33.93
N GLU A 315 8.88 -16.50 -34.61
CA GLU A 315 10.04 -16.90 -35.39
C GLU A 315 10.50 -15.69 -36.22
N ASP A 316 11.82 -15.50 -36.24
CA ASP A 316 12.55 -14.54 -37.07
C ASP A 316 12.58 -13.04 -36.69
N THR A 317 13.84 -12.60 -36.52
CA THR A 317 14.38 -11.28 -36.87
C THR A 317 14.05 -10.08 -35.97
N LEU A 318 14.67 -9.99 -34.79
CA LEU A 318 15.20 -8.73 -34.21
C LEU A 318 15.92 -8.96 -32.85
N GLU A 319 16.87 -9.89 -32.77
CA GLU A 319 17.73 -10.05 -31.58
C GLU A 319 18.99 -9.19 -31.65
N SER A 320 18.82 -7.88 -31.75
CA SER A 320 19.90 -6.92 -31.50
C SER A 320 19.35 -5.74 -30.73
N MET A 321 19.11 -6.00 -29.46
CA MET A 321 18.97 -4.92 -28.50
C MET A 321 20.28 -4.15 -28.41
N GLY A 322 20.25 -2.86 -28.70
CA GLY A 322 21.39 -2.00 -28.41
C GLY A 322 21.68 -2.01 -26.92
N ILE A 323 22.97 -1.97 -26.56
CA ILE A 323 23.46 -1.80 -25.18
C ILE A 323 22.77 -0.60 -24.50
N GLU A 324 22.50 0.47 -25.27
CA GLU A 324 21.83 1.68 -24.80
C GLU A 324 20.40 1.40 -24.30
N MET A 325 19.60 0.60 -25.02
CA MET A 325 18.25 0.21 -24.59
C MET A 325 18.28 -0.70 -23.35
N ALA A 326 19.25 -1.61 -23.26
CA ALA A 326 19.42 -2.45 -22.08
C ALA A 326 19.81 -1.61 -20.84
N LEU A 327 20.65 -0.58 -21.02
CA LEU A 327 21.01 0.36 -19.96
C LEU A 327 19.83 1.23 -19.51
N GLU A 328 18.96 1.68 -20.44
CA GLU A 328 17.75 2.41 -20.10
C GLU A 328 16.77 1.56 -19.28
N GLN A 329 16.56 0.30 -19.66
CA GLN A 329 15.70 -0.61 -18.90
C GLN A 329 16.27 -0.91 -17.51
N LEU A 330 17.59 -1.07 -17.38
CA LEU A 330 18.25 -1.26 -16.09
C LEU A 330 17.98 -0.11 -15.13
N GLN A 331 17.90 1.14 -15.59
CA GLN A 331 17.60 2.27 -14.70
C GLN A 331 16.25 2.13 -13.98
N ARG A 332 15.29 1.45 -14.60
CA ARG A 332 13.96 1.20 -14.03
C ARG A 332 13.88 -0.07 -13.20
N ALA A 333 14.92 -0.91 -13.21
CA ALA A 333 14.90 -2.21 -12.54
C ALA A 333 14.87 -2.07 -11.02
N ASP A 334 13.97 -2.82 -10.38
CA ASP A 334 14.03 -3.14 -8.96
C ASP A 334 14.88 -4.39 -8.74
N LYS A 335 14.83 -5.35 -9.67
CA LYS A 335 15.66 -6.55 -9.69
C LYS A 335 16.20 -6.84 -11.08
N VAL A 336 17.35 -7.49 -11.12
CA VAL A 336 17.99 -7.92 -12.37
C VAL A 336 18.27 -9.40 -12.32
N MET A 337 17.76 -10.14 -13.29
CA MET A 337 18.12 -11.54 -13.51
C MET A 337 19.10 -11.61 -14.69
N ALA A 338 20.35 -11.97 -14.41
CA ALA A 338 21.41 -12.01 -15.41
C ALA A 338 21.69 -13.44 -15.84
N VAL A 339 21.36 -13.79 -17.08
CA VAL A 339 21.37 -15.16 -17.60
C VAL A 339 22.59 -15.40 -18.49
N PHE A 340 23.37 -16.42 -18.14
CA PHE A 340 24.60 -16.85 -18.82
C PHE A 340 24.44 -18.29 -19.35
N ASP A 341 25.05 -18.58 -20.50
CA ASP A 341 24.98 -19.91 -21.14
C ASP A 341 26.14 -20.81 -20.69
N ASN A 342 25.84 -21.87 -19.94
CA ASN A 342 26.82 -22.85 -19.45
C ASN A 342 27.55 -23.62 -20.58
N SER A 343 26.91 -23.75 -21.75
CA SER A 343 27.37 -24.56 -22.87
C SER A 343 28.38 -23.85 -23.79
N LYS A 344 28.61 -22.55 -23.58
CA LYS A 344 29.52 -21.72 -24.36
C LYS A 344 30.67 -21.16 -23.51
N PRO A 345 31.85 -20.89 -24.09
CA PRO A 345 32.91 -20.20 -23.38
C PRO A 345 32.51 -18.75 -23.08
N PHE A 346 33.08 -18.20 -22.01
CA PHE A 346 32.91 -16.79 -21.66
C PHE A 346 33.51 -15.89 -22.74
N ASP A 347 32.78 -14.88 -23.21
CA ASP A 347 33.22 -13.96 -24.26
C ASP A 347 33.05 -12.47 -23.88
N GLN A 348 33.24 -11.59 -24.86
CA GLN A 348 33.19 -10.14 -24.70
C GLN A 348 31.79 -9.62 -24.32
N GLU A 349 30.71 -10.20 -24.85
CA GLU A 349 29.34 -9.79 -24.52
C GLU A 349 29.00 -10.16 -23.06
N ASP A 350 29.53 -11.27 -22.52
CA ASP A 350 29.37 -11.59 -21.08
C ASP A 350 30.08 -10.54 -20.23
N ALA A 351 31.29 -10.14 -20.63
CA ALA A 351 32.05 -9.11 -19.94
C ALA A 351 31.33 -7.76 -19.95
N GLU A 352 30.69 -7.40 -21.07
CA GLU A 352 29.89 -6.19 -21.20
C GLU A 352 28.66 -6.21 -20.27
N ILE A 353 27.93 -7.32 -20.21
CA ILE A 353 26.80 -7.49 -19.27
C ILE A 353 27.27 -7.32 -17.82
N LEU A 354 28.39 -7.94 -17.45
CA LEU A 354 28.96 -7.80 -16.10
C LEU A 354 29.41 -6.37 -15.80
N SER A 355 29.96 -5.66 -16.79
CA SER A 355 30.33 -4.25 -16.65
C SER A 355 29.11 -3.36 -16.46
N ALA A 356 28.02 -3.62 -17.20
CA ALA A 356 26.76 -2.90 -17.05
C ALA A 356 26.16 -3.13 -15.66
N LEU A 357 26.12 -4.39 -15.20
CA LEU A 357 25.64 -4.78 -13.87
C LEU A 357 26.41 -4.09 -12.74
N SER A 358 27.75 -4.07 -12.80
CA SER A 358 28.57 -3.42 -11.78
C SER A 358 28.35 -1.91 -11.76
N SER A 359 28.26 -1.28 -12.94
CA SER A 359 27.96 0.15 -13.07
C SER A 359 26.59 0.52 -12.51
N TRP A 360 25.58 -0.33 -12.75
CA TRP A 360 24.22 -0.15 -12.25
C TRP A 360 24.15 -0.32 -10.74
N SER A 361 24.76 -1.37 -10.21
CA SER A 361 24.82 -1.64 -8.77
C SER A 361 25.46 -0.48 -8.02
N MET A 362 26.55 0.10 -8.54
CA MET A 362 27.22 1.25 -7.91
C MET A 362 26.35 2.51 -7.89
N LYS A 363 25.61 2.80 -8.98
CA LYS A 363 24.74 3.98 -9.08
C LYS A 363 23.51 3.88 -8.16
N LYS A 364 22.88 2.71 -8.08
CA LYS A 364 21.74 2.48 -7.18
C LYS A 364 22.13 2.62 -5.71
N SER A 365 23.33 2.16 -5.32
CA SER A 365 23.84 2.34 -3.96
C SER A 365 23.99 3.81 -3.53
N SER A 366 24.24 4.74 -4.46
CA SER A 366 24.44 6.16 -4.15
C SER A 366 23.17 7.01 -4.11
N ASP A 367 22.15 6.67 -4.89
CA ASP A 367 20.90 7.45 -4.94
C ASP A 367 19.89 7.05 -3.84
N ASP A 368 19.98 5.82 -3.31
CA ASP A 368 19.08 5.29 -2.29
C ASP A 368 19.51 5.60 -0.83
N LEU A 369 20.18 6.75 -0.60
CA LEU A 369 20.65 7.20 0.73
C LEU A 369 19.54 7.31 1.82
N HIS A 370 18.27 7.16 1.45
CA HIS A 370 17.12 7.15 2.36
C HIS A 370 16.39 5.80 2.47
N GLN A 371 16.85 4.76 1.76
CA GLN A 371 16.28 3.43 1.78
C GLN A 371 17.30 2.44 2.36
N ASN A 372 17.29 2.25 3.69
CA ASN A 372 17.93 1.10 4.35
C ASN A 372 17.26 -0.24 4.00
N VAL A 373 16.68 -0.35 2.82
CA VAL A 373 16.04 -1.55 2.30
C VAL A 373 16.86 -1.98 1.09
N ASN A 374 17.89 -2.79 1.33
CA ASN A 374 18.77 -3.35 0.31
C ASN A 374 17.95 -4.27 -0.61
N THR A 375 17.25 -3.70 -1.60
CA THR A 375 16.23 -4.38 -2.42
C THR A 375 16.67 -4.60 -3.86
N TYR A 376 17.73 -3.92 -4.32
CA TYR A 376 18.31 -4.20 -5.63
C TYR A 376 19.14 -5.49 -5.53
N LYS A 377 18.62 -6.56 -6.14
CA LYS A 377 19.31 -7.84 -6.21
C LYS A 377 19.58 -8.21 -7.66
N ILE A 378 20.85 -8.50 -7.91
CA ILE A 378 21.27 -9.23 -9.09
C ILE A 378 21.11 -10.72 -8.75
N VAL A 379 20.35 -11.45 -9.56
CA VAL A 379 20.22 -12.90 -9.52
C VAL A 379 20.99 -13.44 -10.72
N PRO A 380 22.26 -13.84 -10.54
CA PRO A 380 23.05 -14.42 -11.62
C PRO A 380 22.62 -15.88 -11.85
N VAL A 381 22.21 -16.18 -13.08
CA VAL A 381 21.66 -17.47 -13.50
C VAL A 381 22.55 -18.08 -14.57
N ILE A 382 23.07 -19.28 -14.30
CA ILE A 382 23.76 -20.12 -15.27
C ILE A 382 22.74 -21.11 -15.83
N ASN A 383 22.35 -20.90 -17.08
CA ASN A 383 21.37 -21.74 -17.78
C ASN A 383 22.05 -22.81 -18.65
N LYS A 384 21.27 -23.81 -19.08
CA LYS A 384 21.72 -24.97 -19.88
C LYS A 384 22.72 -25.86 -19.13
N CYS A 385 22.53 -26.03 -17.82
CA CYS A 385 23.34 -26.94 -17.01
C CYS A 385 23.18 -28.43 -17.38
N ASP A 386 22.17 -28.77 -18.17
CA ASP A 386 22.00 -30.10 -18.80
C ASP A 386 23.04 -30.38 -19.90
N LEU A 387 23.71 -29.35 -20.41
CA LEU A 387 24.75 -29.47 -21.44
C LEU A 387 26.16 -29.45 -20.83
N THR A 388 27.14 -29.90 -21.63
CA THR A 388 28.56 -29.89 -21.25
C THR A 388 29.01 -28.48 -20.83
N VAL A 389 29.62 -28.39 -19.64
CA VAL A 389 30.16 -27.13 -19.10
C VAL A 389 31.33 -26.65 -19.96
N ARG A 390 31.18 -25.47 -20.56
CA ARG A 390 32.26 -24.75 -21.27
C ARG A 390 32.49 -23.35 -20.73
N LEU A 391 31.56 -22.83 -19.93
CA LEU A 391 31.62 -21.51 -19.31
C LEU A 391 32.62 -21.49 -18.15
N ASP A 392 33.48 -20.48 -18.12
CA ASP A 392 34.35 -20.22 -16.98
C ASP A 392 33.57 -19.51 -15.86
N ARG A 393 32.98 -20.30 -14.96
CA ARG A 393 32.12 -19.80 -13.87
C ARG A 393 32.86 -18.83 -12.93
N LYS A 394 34.17 -19.02 -12.74
CA LYS A 394 34.98 -18.20 -11.83
C LYS A 394 34.99 -16.73 -12.25
N LYS A 395 34.93 -16.45 -13.56
CA LYS A 395 34.87 -15.07 -14.07
C LYS A 395 33.59 -14.36 -13.63
N ILE A 396 32.46 -15.07 -13.62
CA ILE A 396 31.18 -14.51 -13.18
C ILE A 396 31.16 -14.39 -11.65
N GLU A 397 31.62 -15.41 -10.92
CA GLU A 397 31.74 -15.37 -9.46
C GLU A 397 32.64 -14.24 -8.98
N SER A 398 33.69 -13.89 -9.74
CA SER A 398 34.57 -12.77 -9.40
C SER A 398 33.94 -11.40 -9.65
N ALA A 399 32.93 -11.32 -10.53
CA ALA A 399 32.28 -10.07 -10.92
C ALA A 399 30.96 -9.81 -10.19
N VAL A 400 30.33 -10.86 -9.64
CA VAL A 400 29.03 -10.79 -8.96
C VAL A 400 29.20 -11.28 -7.52
N THR A 401 28.75 -10.50 -6.54
CA THR A 401 28.89 -10.84 -5.12
C THR A 401 27.86 -11.86 -4.64
N GLN A 402 26.76 -12.02 -5.37
CA GLN A 402 25.70 -12.96 -5.08
C GLN A 402 26.06 -14.37 -5.57
N PRO A 403 25.59 -15.42 -4.88
CA PRO A 403 25.78 -16.80 -5.34
C PRO A 403 25.15 -17.00 -6.72
N LEU A 404 25.66 -17.95 -7.49
CA LEU A 404 25.14 -18.34 -8.80
C LEU A 404 23.96 -19.31 -8.66
N CYS A 405 22.92 -19.16 -9.47
CA CYS A 405 21.87 -20.16 -9.66
C CYS A 405 22.23 -21.05 -10.86
N SER A 406 22.30 -22.36 -10.69
CA SER A 406 22.51 -23.29 -11.81
C SER A 406 21.18 -23.92 -12.21
N ILE A 407 20.74 -23.71 -13.45
CA ILE A 407 19.45 -24.20 -13.94
C ILE A 407 19.53 -24.89 -15.30
N SER A 408 18.51 -25.69 -15.59
CA SER A 408 18.12 -26.04 -16.96
C SER A 408 16.70 -25.53 -17.20
N ALA A 409 16.57 -24.37 -17.86
CA ALA A 409 15.26 -23.80 -18.16
C ALA A 409 14.38 -24.73 -19.01
N ARG A 410 14.99 -25.49 -19.93
CA ARG A 410 14.28 -26.44 -20.79
C ARG A 410 13.70 -27.62 -20.01
N ASN A 411 14.47 -28.16 -19.06
CA ASN A 411 14.06 -29.31 -18.25
C ASN A 411 13.33 -28.90 -16.97
N ARG A 412 13.22 -27.60 -16.70
CA ARG A 412 12.63 -27.01 -15.47
C ARG A 412 13.36 -27.39 -14.19
N GLU A 413 14.67 -27.60 -14.28
CA GLU A 413 15.51 -27.95 -13.12
C GLU A 413 16.14 -26.70 -12.52
N GLY A 414 16.13 -26.59 -11.18
CA GLY A 414 16.76 -25.50 -10.44
C GLY A 414 15.97 -24.18 -10.42
N LEU A 415 14.74 -24.16 -10.95
CA LEU A 415 13.90 -22.95 -10.98
C LEU A 415 13.51 -22.46 -9.58
N GLU A 416 13.32 -23.36 -8.61
CA GLU A 416 12.97 -22.98 -7.23
C GLU A 416 14.07 -22.13 -6.58
N ASP A 417 15.36 -22.41 -6.82
CA ASP A 417 16.47 -21.58 -6.32
C ASP A 417 16.44 -20.16 -6.91
N VAL A 418 16.04 -20.02 -8.18
CA VAL A 418 15.84 -18.69 -8.80
C VAL A 418 14.69 -17.96 -8.12
N LYS A 419 13.54 -18.63 -7.93
CA LYS A 419 12.36 -18.03 -7.28
C LYS A 419 12.66 -17.63 -5.83
N GLU A 420 13.33 -18.47 -5.06
CA GLU A 420 13.72 -18.19 -3.69
C GLU A 420 14.66 -16.98 -3.62
N ARG A 421 15.62 -16.85 -4.54
CA ARG A 421 16.52 -15.69 -4.56
C ARG A 421 15.88 -14.39 -5.02
N LEU A 422 14.81 -14.49 -5.82
CA LEU A 422 14.02 -13.32 -6.21
C LEU A 422 13.29 -12.70 -5.01
N VAL A 423 12.81 -13.49 -4.05
CA VAL A 423 11.97 -12.99 -2.94
C VAL A 423 12.54 -13.20 -1.53
N GLY A 424 13.67 -13.89 -1.38
CA GLY A 424 14.11 -14.45 -0.10
C GLY A 424 14.34 -13.43 1.01
N GLU A 425 14.70 -12.19 0.67
CA GLU A 425 14.84 -11.11 1.64
C GLU A 425 13.52 -10.51 2.13
N LEU A 426 12.43 -10.71 1.38
CA LEU A 426 11.13 -10.12 1.70
C LEU A 426 10.41 -10.92 2.78
N GLY A 427 10.71 -12.21 2.93
CA GLY A 427 10.05 -13.10 3.89
C GLY A 427 8.54 -13.22 3.61
N THR A 428 8.17 -13.99 2.59
CA THR A 428 6.80 -14.09 2.06
C THR A 428 5.83 -14.91 2.91
N THR A 429 6.25 -15.40 4.07
CA THR A 429 5.40 -16.17 4.98
C THR A 429 4.25 -15.34 5.52
N TYR A 430 3.02 -15.70 5.10
CA TYR A 430 1.81 -15.06 5.58
C TYR A 430 1.59 -15.29 7.08
N LYS A 431 1.30 -14.21 7.80
CA LYS A 431 0.89 -14.22 9.22
C LYS A 431 -0.40 -13.40 9.36
N PRO A 432 -1.53 -14.00 9.78
CA PRO A 432 -2.80 -13.30 9.92
C PRO A 432 -2.71 -12.09 10.83
N MET A 433 -3.36 -10.99 10.45
CA MET A 433 -3.43 -9.74 11.24
C MET A 433 -2.06 -9.15 11.63
N ARG A 434 -0.98 -9.57 10.95
CA ARG A 434 0.32 -8.90 11.12
C ARG A 434 0.19 -7.48 10.55
N PRO A 435 0.53 -6.43 11.33
CA PRO A 435 0.59 -5.09 10.78
C PRO A 435 1.68 -5.03 9.72
N ILE A 436 1.33 -4.57 8.53
CA ILE A 436 2.26 -4.45 7.41
C ILE A 436 2.16 -3.04 6.86
N VAL A 437 3.29 -2.33 6.77
CA VAL A 437 3.40 -1.05 6.07
C VAL A 437 3.42 -1.31 4.58
N PHE A 438 2.49 -0.75 3.81
CA PHE A 438 2.28 -1.14 2.41
C PHE A 438 2.28 0.02 1.42
N THR A 439 2.34 1.28 1.89
CA THR A 439 2.51 2.43 0.99
C THR A 439 3.77 3.21 1.29
N ARG A 440 4.34 3.86 0.26
CA ARG A 440 5.50 4.74 0.40
C ARG A 440 5.22 5.89 1.37
N ARG A 441 3.99 6.42 1.40
CA ARG A 441 3.57 7.46 2.33
C ARG A 441 3.73 7.01 3.78
N GLN A 442 3.19 5.83 4.11
CA GLN A 442 3.28 5.25 5.45
C GLN A 442 4.74 5.00 5.85
N TYR A 443 5.55 4.44 4.95
CA TYR A 443 6.98 4.23 5.17
C TYR A 443 7.71 5.55 5.47
N CYS A 444 7.56 6.58 4.63
CA CYS A 444 8.22 7.87 4.82
C CYS A 444 7.82 8.54 6.14
N LEU A 445 6.55 8.45 6.54
CA LEU A 445 6.10 8.97 7.85
C LEU A 445 6.75 8.22 9.01
N LEU A 446 6.80 6.89 8.97
CA LEU A 446 7.43 6.09 10.03
C LEU A 446 8.96 6.27 10.08
N VAL A 447 9.63 6.51 8.95
CA VAL A 447 11.06 6.87 8.93
C VAL A 447 11.27 8.24 9.59
N LYS A 448 10.40 9.23 9.32
CA LYS A 448 10.43 10.51 10.04
C LYS A 448 10.25 10.30 11.55
N ALA A 449 9.31 9.45 11.96
CA ALA A 449 9.11 9.12 13.37
C ALA A 449 10.35 8.48 14.01
N ASP A 450 11.01 7.53 13.34
CA ASP A 450 12.25 6.90 13.82
C ASP A 450 13.37 7.93 14.05
N VAL A 451 13.54 8.90 13.14
CA VAL A 451 14.49 10.00 13.30
C VAL A 451 14.16 10.84 14.54
N VAL A 452 12.89 11.22 14.71
CA VAL A 452 12.45 12.03 15.86
C VAL A 452 12.63 11.27 17.18
N VAL A 453 12.30 9.98 17.25
CA VAL A 453 12.53 9.16 18.45
C VAL A 453 14.02 9.10 18.81
N LYS A 454 14.90 8.93 17.82
CA LYS A 454 16.36 8.95 18.03
C LYS A 454 16.85 10.30 18.56
N GLN A 455 16.28 11.40 18.07
CA GLN A 455 16.58 12.75 18.59
C GLN A 455 16.17 12.87 20.06
N VAL A 456 14.94 12.48 20.42
CA VAL A 456 14.46 12.49 21.82
C VAL A 456 15.40 11.69 22.73
N LYS A 457 15.81 10.49 22.31
CA LYS A 457 16.76 9.64 23.04
C LYS A 457 18.13 10.32 23.23
N SER A 458 18.63 10.98 22.19
CA SER A 458 19.88 11.75 22.28
C SER A 458 19.76 12.88 23.30
N TYR A 459 18.67 13.65 23.28
CA TYR A 459 18.46 14.77 24.21
C TYR A 459 18.40 14.32 25.66
N LEU A 460 17.68 13.23 25.94
CA LEU A 460 17.64 12.60 27.26
C LEU A 460 19.02 12.20 27.76
N SER A 461 19.87 11.66 26.89
CA SER A 461 21.23 11.26 27.28
C SER A 461 22.14 12.44 27.61
N THR A 462 21.88 13.61 27.00
CA THR A 462 22.66 14.85 27.21
C THR A 462 22.15 15.72 28.36
N GLY A 463 21.00 15.40 28.95
CA GLY A 463 20.46 16.07 30.14
C GLY A 463 19.93 17.49 29.92
N ASP A 464 19.61 17.90 28.68
CA ASP A 464 19.26 19.28 28.35
C ASP A 464 17.90 19.42 27.63
N LYS A 465 17.08 20.36 28.14
CA LYS A 465 15.84 20.98 27.58
C LYS A 465 14.56 20.13 27.46
N THR A 466 13.81 20.03 28.57
CA THR A 466 12.39 19.60 28.63
C THR A 466 11.48 20.28 27.59
N CYS A 467 11.69 21.57 27.28
CA CYS A 467 10.89 22.29 26.28
C CYS A 467 11.10 21.75 24.85
N MET A 468 12.32 21.32 24.49
CA MET A 468 12.58 20.74 23.16
C MET A 468 12.00 19.33 23.03
N ILE A 469 12.02 18.55 24.11
CA ILE A 469 11.45 17.19 24.12
C ILE A 469 9.92 17.24 23.93
N SER A 470 9.23 18.16 24.60
CA SER A 470 7.77 18.34 24.42
C SER A 470 7.40 18.63 22.96
N GLY A 471 8.19 19.46 22.27
CA GLY A 471 7.97 19.75 20.85
C GLY A 471 8.15 18.54 19.94
N LEU A 472 9.15 17.70 20.22
CA LEU A 472 9.41 16.46 19.47
C LEU A 472 8.33 15.39 19.74
N ILE A 473 7.79 15.32 20.96
CA ILE A 473 6.67 14.43 21.28
C ILE A 473 5.40 14.83 20.52
N ASP A 474 5.09 16.13 20.48
CA ASP A 474 4.00 16.65 19.66
C ASP A 474 4.22 16.34 18.17
N GLU A 475 5.47 16.38 17.72
CA GLU A 475 5.84 15.99 16.36
C GLU A 475 5.54 14.50 16.09
N LEU A 476 5.95 13.60 16.99
CA LEU A 476 5.64 12.16 16.89
C LEU A 476 4.14 11.91 16.82
N LYS A 477 3.35 12.58 17.67
CA LYS A 477 1.88 12.49 17.62
C LYS A 477 1.35 12.91 16.26
N LYS A 478 1.80 14.05 15.72
CA LYS A 478 1.37 14.53 14.41
C LYS A 478 1.71 13.54 13.30
N ILE A 479 2.87 12.89 13.35
CA ILE A 479 3.27 11.89 12.36
C ILE A 479 2.34 10.67 12.40
N PHE A 480 2.10 10.09 13.57
CA PHE A 480 1.22 8.93 13.71
C PHE A 480 -0.25 9.26 13.38
N THR A 481 -0.73 10.44 13.78
CA THR A 481 -2.04 10.94 13.40
C THR A 481 -2.13 11.15 11.89
N ALA A 482 -1.09 11.68 11.24
CA ALA A 482 -1.04 11.82 9.78
C ALA A 482 -1.06 10.46 9.05
N CYS A 483 -0.50 9.40 9.64
CA CYS A 483 -0.68 8.04 9.11
C CYS A 483 -2.17 7.64 9.10
N LEU A 484 -2.89 7.85 10.21
CA LEU A 484 -4.29 7.45 10.42
C LEU A 484 -5.33 8.34 9.74
N GLU A 485 -5.04 9.63 9.56
CA GLU A 485 -5.98 10.63 9.01
C GLU A 485 -5.66 11.03 7.56
N GLY A 486 -4.47 10.67 7.05
CA GLY A 486 -4.10 10.91 5.65
C GLY A 486 -3.71 12.36 5.32
N HIS A 487 -3.39 13.17 6.32
CA HIS A 487 -2.90 14.53 6.11
C HIS A 487 -1.52 14.54 5.42
N ARG A 488 -1.29 15.52 4.53
CA ARG A 488 0.06 15.79 4.04
C ARG A 488 0.88 16.34 5.20
N TYR A 489 1.96 15.64 5.51
CA TYR A 489 2.99 16.10 6.44
C TYR A 489 4.04 16.84 5.62
N ASP A 490 3.74 18.11 5.31
CA ASP A 490 4.61 19.02 4.56
C ASP A 490 5.80 19.47 5.41
#